data_AF-A0A814LNG0-F1
#
_entry.id   AF-A0A814LNG0-F1
#
_cell.length_a   1.000
_cell.length_b   1.000
_cell.length_c   1.000
_cell.angle_alpha   90.00
_cell.angle_beta   90.00
_cell.angle_gamma   90.00
#
_symmetry.space_group_name_H-M   'P 1'
#
loop_
_entity.id
_entity.type
_entity.pdbx_description
1 polymer ?
#
loop_
_entity_poly.entity_id
_entity_poly.type
_entity_poly.pdbx_seq_one_letter_code
_entity_poly.pdbx_strand_id
1 'polypeptide(L)' 'TLLRSANVNADVKWIRNGIAIAGGNASGNATNQLCNPYSLCIDDNQTVYIADC' A
#
# COMPACT_ATOMS: atom_id res chain seq x y z
N THR A 1 -13.68 -22.31 -6.13
CA THR A 1 -13.33 -22.02 -4.73
C THR A 1 -13.89 -20.67 -4.37
N LEU A 2 -14.82 -20.59 -3.41
CA LEU A 2 -15.59 -19.38 -3.13
C LEU A 2 -14.69 -18.30 -2.53
N LEU A 3 -14.44 -17.22 -3.26
CA LEU A 3 -13.94 -15.98 -2.67
C LEU A 3 -15.08 -15.42 -1.81
N ARG A 4 -15.04 -15.71 -0.50
CA ARG A 4 -15.86 -14.99 0.48
C ARG A 4 -15.41 -13.54 0.40
N SER A 5 -16.21 -12.69 -0.25
CA SER A 5 -16.14 -11.25 -0.04
C SER A 5 -16.19 -11.03 1.46
N ALA A 6 -15.05 -10.74 2.09
CA ALA A 6 -15.02 -10.36 3.48
C ALA A 6 -15.92 -9.12 3.59
N ASN A 7 -16.94 -9.22 4.44
CA ASN A 7 -17.85 -8.10 4.69
C ASN A 7 -17.11 -7.12 5.60
N VAL A 8 -16.14 -6.41 5.02
CA VAL A 8 -15.33 -5.42 5.72
C VAL A 8 -16.14 -4.13 5.68
N ASN A 9 -16.67 -3.70 6.83
CA ASN A 9 -17.33 -2.39 6.92
C ASN A 9 -16.37 -1.33 6.37
N ALA A 10 -16.87 -0.43 5.53
CA ALA A 10 -16.07 0.66 4.97
C ALA A 10 -15.41 1.55 6.05
N ASP A 11 -15.90 1.46 7.29
CA ASP A 11 -15.38 2.12 8.49
C ASP A 11 -14.19 1.39 9.15
N VAL A 12 -13.65 0.34 8.53
CA VAL A 12 -12.39 -0.27 8.97
C VAL A 12 -11.27 0.75 8.80
N LYS A 13 -11.06 1.49 9.87
CA LYS A 13 -9.91 2.36 10.04
C LYS A 13 -8.65 1.49 9.97
N TRP A 14 -7.68 1.91 9.15
CA TRP A 14 -6.35 1.31 9.08
C TRP A 14 -5.88 0.88 10.48
N ILE A 15 -5.27 -0.31 10.57
CA ILE A 15 -4.73 -0.85 11.83
C ILE A 15 -4.01 0.29 12.55
N ARG A 16 -4.45 0.63 13.78
CA ARG A 16 -3.96 1.83 14.48
C ARG A 16 -2.44 1.85 14.71
N ASN A 17 -1.79 0.69 14.52
CA ASN A 17 -0.35 0.48 14.67
C ASN A 17 0.32 0.05 13.34
N GLY A 18 -0.24 0.42 12.19
CA GLY A 18 0.44 0.22 10.91
C GLY A 18 1.78 0.95 10.89
N ILE A 19 2.80 0.33 10.28
CA ILE A 19 4.11 0.95 10.06
C ILE A 19 4.14 1.45 8.62
N ALA A 20 4.51 2.72 8.43
CA ALA A 20 4.79 3.25 7.10
C ALA A 20 6.10 2.63 6.58
N ILE A 21 6.01 1.81 5.54
CA ILE A 21 7.17 1.14 4.92
C ILE A 21 7.70 1.88 3.69
N ALA A 22 6.86 2.67 3.02
CA ALA A 22 7.20 3.53 1.90
C ALA A 22 6.36 4.81 1.97
N GLY A 23 6.98 5.95 1.67
CA GLY A 23 6.34 7.27 1.81
C GLY A 23 6.37 7.79 3.25
N GLY A 24 5.93 9.05 3.43
CA GLY A 24 5.95 9.73 4.75
C GLY A 24 7.31 10.25 5.20
N ASN A 25 8.41 9.91 4.50
CA ASN A 25 9.78 10.35 4.78
C ASN A 25 10.29 11.44 3.82
N ALA A 26 9.39 12.33 3.39
CA ALA A 26 9.60 13.26 2.27
C ALA A 26 9.91 12.57 0.92
N SER A 27 9.90 13.35 -0.16
CA SER A 27 10.20 12.89 -1.51
C SER A 27 11.69 12.57 -1.68
N GLY A 28 12.01 11.44 -2.29
CA GLY A 28 13.40 11.06 -2.59
C GLY A 28 13.52 9.63 -3.12
N ASN A 29 14.76 9.21 -3.38
CA ASN A 29 15.08 7.94 -4.05
C ASN A 29 15.50 6.83 -3.08
N ALA A 30 15.35 7.03 -1.77
CA ALA A 30 15.60 5.97 -0.78
C ALA A 30 14.52 4.90 -0.84
N THR A 31 14.82 3.68 -0.40
CA THR A 31 13.92 2.52 -0.47
C THR A 31 12.60 2.67 0.31
N ASN A 32 12.51 3.66 1.20
CA ASN A 32 11.35 3.99 2.02
C ASN A 32 10.76 5.38 1.70
N GLN A 33 11.17 6.01 0.60
CA GLN A 33 10.67 7.30 0.13
C GLN A 33 9.83 7.11 -1.14
N LEU A 34 8.89 8.05 -1.35
CA LEU A 34 8.12 8.15 -2.58
C LEU A 34 8.12 9.61 -3.03
N CYS A 35 8.31 9.88 -4.32
CA CYS A 35 8.40 11.22 -4.88
C CYS A 35 7.06 11.72 -5.44
N ASN A 36 6.56 11.08 -6.49
CA ASN A 36 5.30 11.35 -7.14
C ASN A 36 4.63 10.03 -7.59
N PRO A 37 4.15 9.21 -6.65
CA PRO A 37 3.53 7.94 -6.96
C PRO A 37 2.20 8.15 -7.69
N TYR A 38 2.00 7.46 -8.82
CA TYR A 38 0.83 7.64 -9.69
C TYR A 38 0.03 6.35 -9.93
N SER A 39 0.55 5.18 -9.52
CA SER A 39 -0.14 3.91 -9.65
C SER A 39 0.35 2.87 -8.64
N LEU A 40 -0.49 1.85 -8.41
CA LEU A 40 -0.25 0.72 -7.52
C LEU A 40 -0.79 -0.56 -8.17
N CYS A 41 -0.04 -1.65 -8.12
CA CYS A 41 -0.55 -2.99 -8.41
C CYS A 41 -0.06 -4.02 -7.40
N ILE A 42 -0.78 -5.13 -7.29
CA ILE A 42 -0.47 -6.25 -6.40
C ILE A 42 -0.42 -7.53 -7.24
N ASP A 43 0.63 -8.33 -7.09
CA ASP A 43 0.75 -9.62 -7.79
C ASP A 43 0.10 -10.79 -7.00
N ASP A 44 0.09 -11.98 -7.58
CA ASP A 44 -0.45 -13.19 -6.96
C ASP A 44 0.30 -13.61 -5.68
N ASN A 45 1.54 -13.14 -5.49
CA ASN A 45 2.34 -13.36 -4.29
C ASN A 45 2.07 -12.31 -3.19
N GLN A 46 1.10 -11.42 -3.38
CA GLN A 46 0.80 -10.29 -2.50
C GLN A 46 1.95 -9.27 -2.38
N THR A 47 2.79 -9.19 -3.41
CA THR A 47 3.82 -8.16 -3.53
C THR A 47 3.19 -6.87 -4.00
N VAL A 48 3.44 -5.78 -3.29
CA VAL A 48 2.95 -4.45 -3.64
C VAL A 48 3.99 -3.72 -4.49
N TYR A 49 3.57 -3.25 -5.66
CA TYR A 49 4.38 -2.43 -6.56
C TYR A 49 3.79 -1.03 -6.63
N ILE A 50 4.64 -0.02 -6.53
CA ILE A 50 4.28 1.40 -6.63
C ILE A 50 5.03 1.99 -7.81
N ALA A 51 4.31 2.61 -8.75
CA ALA A 51 4.92 3.36 -9.83
C ALA A 51 5.15 4.81 -9.38
N ASP A 52 6.41 5.23 -9.36
CA ASP A 52 6.89 6.50 -8.81
C ASP A 52 7.78 7.23 -9.83
N CYS A 53 7.75 8.57 -9.83
CA CYS A 53 8.50 9.44 -10.75
C CYS A 53 9.12 10.67 -10.08
#